data_AF-A0A929J094-F1
#
_entry.id   AF-A0A929J094-F1
#
_cell.length_a   1.000
_cell.length_b   1.000
_cell.length_c   1.000
_cell.angle_alpha   90.00
_cell.angle_beta   90.00
_cell.angle_gamma   90.00
#
_symmetry.space_group_name_H-M   'P 1'
#
loop_
_entity.id
_entity.type
_entity.pdbx_description
1 polymer ?
#
loop_
_entity_poly.entity_id
_entity_poly.type
_entity_poly.pdbx_seq_one_letter_code
_entity_poly.pdbx_strand_id
1 'polypeptide(L)'
;MDEVILEKLEDYYDELMDMDRSLAEQQDDSTDNIHAAGINIRLKDGRYVYASVSPELLNKVMQSISTDELNTLVCAITEAVEDPDENSLCQR
;
A
#
# COMPACT_ATOMS: atom_id res chain seq x y z
N MET A 1 21.95 37.48 7.99
CA MET A 1 20.83 36.59 7.62
C MET A 1 19.60 37.44 7.77
N ASP A 2 18.83 37.62 6.70
CA ASP A 2 17.69 38.54 6.69
C ASP A 2 16.62 37.97 7.63
N GLU A 3 16.34 38.67 8.73
CA GLU A 3 15.47 38.22 9.82
C GLU A 3 14.05 37.89 9.31
N VAL A 4 13.60 38.63 8.30
CA VAL A 4 12.33 38.41 7.59
C VAL A 4 12.30 37.11 6.80
N ILE A 5 13.45 36.65 6.30
CA ILE A 5 13.55 35.37 5.58
C ILE A 5 13.51 34.20 6.57
N LEU A 6 14.13 34.37 7.74
CA LEU A 6 14.10 33.36 8.81
C LEU A 6 12.70 33.20 9.39
N GLU A 7 11.99 34.29 9.64
CA GLU A 7 10.61 34.28 10.16
C GLU A 7 9.66 33.56 9.18
N LYS A 8 9.73 33.87 7.89
CA LYS A 8 8.94 33.17 6.85
C LYS A 8 9.29 31.69 6.72
N LEU A 9 10.53 31.31 6.99
CA LEU A 9 10.96 29.92 6.95
C LEU A 9 10.39 29.16 8.15
N GLU A 10 10.47 29.75 9.34
CA GLU A 10 9.87 29.20 10.56
C GLU A 10 8.36 29.02 10.41
N ASP A 11 7.64 30.04 9.92
CA ASP A 11 6.20 29.95 9.65
C ASP A 11 5.84 28.77 8.72
N TYR A 12 6.63 28.56 7.67
CA TYR A 12 6.40 27.46 6.72
C TYR A 12 6.72 26.09 7.33
N TYR A 13 7.73 26.02 8.20
CA TYR A 13 8.06 24.79 8.94
C TYR A 13 6.98 24.45 9.98
N ASP A 14 6.42 25.44 10.66
CA ASP A 14 5.31 25.25 11.60
C ASP A 14 4.05 24.77 10.86
N GLU A 15 3.72 25.35 9.70
CA GLU A 15 2.59 24.90 8.89
C GLU A 15 2.78 23.45 8.40
N LEU A 16 3.98 23.08 7.96
CA LEU A 16 4.33 21.70 7.59
C LEU A 16 4.22 20.73 8.77
N MET A 17 4.71 21.13 9.95
CA MET A 17 4.63 20.32 11.17
C MET A 17 3.19 20.12 11.64
N ASP A 18 2.35 21.14 11.55
CA ASP A 18 0.93 21.03 11.89
C ASP A 18 0.17 20.14 10.90
N MET A 19 0.50 20.19 9.60
CA MET A 19 -0.03 19.26 8.61
C MET A 19 0.42 17.82 8.90
N ASP A 20 1.69 17.60 9.22
CA ASP A 20 2.23 16.27 9.52
C ASP A 20 1.64 15.70 10.81
N ARG A 21 1.45 16.54 11.84
CA ARG A 21 0.74 16.20 13.07
C ARG A 21 -0.72 15.84 12.79
N SER A 22 -1.41 16.63 11.98
CA SER A 22 -2.79 16.34 11.53
C SER A 22 -2.88 14.98 10.80
N LEU A 23 -1.92 14.67 9.93
CA LEU A 23 -1.85 13.39 9.23
C LEU A 23 -1.53 12.24 10.18
N ALA A 24 -0.64 12.44 11.15
CA ALA A 24 -0.26 11.47 12.16
C ALA A 24 -1.39 11.18 13.16
N GLU A 25 -2.13 12.21 13.58
CA GLU A 25 -3.30 12.10 14.47
C GLU A 25 -4.48 11.41 13.76
N GLN A 26 -4.68 11.69 12.46
CA GLN A 26 -5.58 10.90 11.62
C GLN A 26 -5.12 9.44 11.47
N GLN A 27 -3.80 9.21 11.50
CA GLN A 27 -3.21 7.87 11.51
C GLN A 27 -3.46 7.10 12.81
N ASP A 28 -3.40 7.77 13.97
CA ASP A 28 -3.50 7.15 15.30
C ASP A 28 -4.96 6.89 15.74
N ASP A 29 -5.92 7.72 15.31
CA ASP A 29 -7.36 7.49 15.59
C ASP A 29 -8.01 6.46 14.65
N SER A 30 -7.28 6.01 13.62
CA SER A 30 -7.75 4.96 12.73
C SER A 30 -6.78 3.79 12.68
N THR A 31 -7.14 2.76 13.44
CA THR A 31 -6.87 1.34 13.14
C THR A 31 -7.24 0.96 11.68
N ASP A 32 -7.84 1.90 10.92
CA ASP A 32 -8.27 1.82 9.52
C ASP A 32 -7.33 2.51 8.49
N ASN A 33 -6.12 2.94 8.84
CA ASN A 33 -5.20 3.60 7.89
C ASN A 33 -4.46 2.64 6.94
N ILE A 34 -5.22 1.86 6.19
CA ILE A 34 -4.77 1.32 4.91
C ILE A 34 -5.17 2.33 3.83
N HIS A 35 -4.44 3.44 3.73
CA HIS A 35 -4.54 4.30 2.56
C HIS A 35 -4.11 3.50 1.32
N ALA A 36 -5.09 3.01 0.56
CA ALA A 36 -4.96 2.30 -0.72
C ALA A 36 -3.60 1.59 -0.85
N ALA A 37 -3.39 0.48 -0.14
CA ALA A 37 -2.16 -0.29 -0.34
C ALA A 37 -2.26 -0.95 -1.71
N GLY A 38 -1.72 -0.26 -2.70
CA GLY A 38 -1.50 -0.88 -3.99
C GLY A 38 -0.44 -1.94 -3.83
N ILE A 39 -0.83 -3.15 -4.18
CA ILE A 39 0.07 -4.28 -4.15
C ILE A 39 0.96 -4.14 -5.39
N ASN A 40 2.25 -3.89 -5.17
CA ASN A 40 3.25 -3.93 -6.24
C ASN A 40 3.57 -5.40 -6.54
N ILE A 41 3.11 -5.86 -7.70
CA ILE A 41 3.29 -7.23 -8.15
C ILE A 41 4.41 -7.23 -9.17
N ARG A 42 5.42 -8.08 -8.97
CA ARG A 42 6.48 -8.30 -9.96
C ARG A 42 6.09 -9.50 -10.83
N LEU A 43 5.91 -9.24 -12.11
CA LEU A 43 5.66 -10.24 -13.16
C LEU A 43 6.96 -11.02 -13.48
N LYS A 44 6.84 -12.24 -14.03
CA LYS A 44 7.98 -13.06 -14.49
C LYS A 44 8.85 -12.34 -15.53
N ASP A 45 8.24 -11.46 -16.31
CA ASP A 45 8.89 -10.61 -17.32
C ASP A 45 9.66 -9.41 -16.70
N GLY A 46 9.78 -9.33 -15.38
CA GLY A 46 10.48 -8.26 -14.66
C GLY A 46 9.73 -6.93 -14.60
N ARG A 47 8.52 -6.86 -15.18
CA ARG A 47 7.63 -5.71 -15.08
C ARG A 47 6.96 -5.65 -13.71
N TYR A 48 6.75 -4.44 -13.21
CA TYR A 48 5.96 -4.19 -12.01
C TYR A 48 4.56 -3.73 -12.41
N VAL A 49 3.55 -4.36 -11.84
CA VAL A 49 2.14 -3.99 -12.00
C VAL A 49 1.61 -3.52 -10.66
N TYR A 50 0.96 -2.36 -10.67
CA TYR A 50 0.29 -1.81 -9.50
C TYR A 50 -1.17 -2.24 -9.51
N ALA A 51 -1.53 -3.13 -8.59
CA ALA A 51 -2.93 -3.50 -8.39
C ALA A 51 -3.57 -2.58 -7.35
N SER A 52 -4.54 -1.77 -7.77
CA SER A 52 -5.33 -0.97 -6.85
C SER A 52 -6.34 -1.87 -6.13
N VAL A 53 -6.19 -2.00 -4.81
CA VAL A 53 -7.12 -2.73 -3.93
C VAL A 53 -7.79 -1.72 -3.02
N SER A 54 -9.10 -1.89 -2.78
CA SER A 54 -9.81 -1.01 -1.87
C SER A 54 -9.28 -1.20 -0.43
N PRO A 55 -9.07 -0.10 0.32
CA PRO A 55 -8.68 -0.11 1.72
C PRO A 55 -9.49 -1.08 2.59
N GLU A 56 -10.80 -1.08 2.41
CA GLU A 56 -11.75 -1.89 3.19
C GLU A 56 -11.54 -3.40 2.98
N LEU A 57 -11.24 -3.80 1.73
CA LEU A 57 -11.00 -5.19 1.41
C LEU A 57 -9.65 -5.63 1.96
N LEU A 58 -8.63 -4.79 1.80
CA LEU A 58 -7.30 -5.11 2.32
C LEU A 58 -7.31 -5.18 3.86
N ASN A 59 -8.01 -4.28 4.55
CA ASN A 59 -8.17 -4.33 6.00
C ASN A 59 -8.82 -5.64 6.46
N LYS A 60 -9.91 -6.08 5.80
CA LYS A 60 -10.55 -7.36 6.12
C LYS A 60 -9.62 -8.55 5.90
N VAL A 61 -8.83 -8.52 4.84
CA VAL A 61 -7.86 -9.58 4.54
C VAL A 61 -6.73 -9.58 5.57
N MET A 62 -6.17 -8.42 5.88
CA MET A 62 -5.10 -8.24 6.88
C MET A 62 -5.52 -8.62 8.31
N GLN A 63 -6.83 -8.59 8.63
CA GLN A 63 -7.36 -9.12 9.90
C GLN A 63 -7.36 -10.65 9.96
N SER A 64 -7.34 -11.32 8.80
CA SER A 64 -7.45 -12.79 8.68
C SER A 64 -6.12 -13.48 8.35
N ILE A 65 -5.22 -12.80 7.65
CA ILE A 65 -3.93 -13.34 7.20
C ILE A 65 -2.83 -12.30 7.36
N SER A 66 -1.61 -12.78 7.51
CA SER A 66 -0.40 -11.94 7.56
C SER A 66 -0.02 -11.40 6.18
N THR A 67 0.81 -10.34 6.15
CA THR A 67 1.33 -9.75 4.91
C THR A 67 2.06 -10.77 4.03
N ASP A 68 2.81 -11.69 4.64
CA ASP A 68 3.56 -12.74 3.93
C ASP A 68 2.63 -13.77 3.27
N GLU A 69 1.54 -14.15 3.94
CA GLU A 69 0.52 -15.04 3.38
C GLU A 69 -0.23 -14.37 2.22
N LEU A 70 -0.58 -13.08 2.37
CA LEU A 70 -1.16 -12.31 1.28
C LEU A 70 -0.20 -12.23 0.08
N ASN A 71 1.08 -11.99 0.32
CA ASN A 71 2.10 -11.97 -0.74
C ASN A 71 2.17 -13.32 -1.44
N THR A 72 2.17 -14.42 -0.67
CA THR A 72 2.18 -15.79 -1.20
C THR A 72 0.94 -16.07 -2.06
N LEU A 73 -0.25 -15.66 -1.62
CA LEU A 73 -1.49 -15.79 -2.38
C LEU A 73 -1.42 -15.02 -3.70
N VAL A 74 -0.98 -13.76 -3.66
CA VAL A 74 -0.86 -12.91 -4.85
C VAL A 74 0.18 -13.48 -5.83
N CYS A 75 1.31 -13.98 -5.34
CA CYS A 75 2.32 -14.63 -6.18
C CYS A 75 1.77 -15.88 -6.86
N ALA A 76 1.04 -16.73 -6.14
CA ALA A 76 0.44 -17.94 -6.71
C ALA A 76 -0.61 -17.62 -7.78
N ILE A 77 -1.45 -16.60 -7.55
CA ILE A 77 -2.43 -16.14 -8.56
C ILE A 77 -1.71 -15.56 -9.78
N THR A 78 -0.68 -14.75 -9.57
CA THR A 78 0.10 -14.14 -10.66
C THR A 78 0.76 -15.21 -11.51
N GLU A 79 1.37 -16.22 -10.87
CA GLU A 79 1.99 -17.34 -11.57
C GLU A 79 0.97 -18.15 -12.38
N ALA A 80 -0.22 -18.41 -11.83
CA ALA A 80 -1.28 -19.10 -12.56
C ALA A 80 -1.86 -18.28 -13.74
N VAL A 81 -1.81 -16.94 -13.67
CA VAL A 81 -2.23 -16.05 -14.77
C VAL A 81 -1.14 -15.96 -15.84
N GLU A 82 0.13 -15.95 -15.46
CA GLU A 82 1.27 -15.87 -16.37
C GLU A 82 1.59 -17.21 -17.05
N ASP A 83 1.35 -18.33 -16.36
CA ASP A 83 1.49 -19.70 -16.87
C ASP A 83 0.17 -20.46 -16.63
N PRO A 84 -0.87 -20.16 -17.44
CA PRO A 84 -2.14 -20.85 -17.31
C PRO A 84 -1.92 -22.31 -17.71
N ASP A 85 -1.98 -23.20 -16.73
CA ASP A 85 -1.97 -24.64 -17.00
C ASP A 85 -3.25 -24.98 -17.78
N GLU A 86 -3.13 -25.09 -19.10
CA GLU A 86 -4.23 -25.48 -19.99
C GLU A 86 -4.65 -26.94 -19.75
N ASN A 87 -3.94 -27.69 -18.89
CA ASN A 87 -4.37 -29.00 -18.42
C ASN A 87 -5.44 -28.83 -17.34
N SER A 88 -6.65 -28.57 -17.81
CA SER A 88 -7.91 -28.65 -17.10
C SER A 88 -7.86 -29.58 -15.89
N LEU A 89 -8.19 -29.05 -14.71
CA LEU A 89 -8.53 -29.78 -13.48
C LEU A 89 -9.79 -30.65 -13.68
N CYS A 90 -9.74 -31.59 -14.61
CA CYS A 90 -10.74 -32.61 -14.92
C CYS A 90 -10.07 -33.97 -15.13
N GLN A 91 -8.99 -34.23 -14.40
CA GLN A 91 -8.43 -35.56 -14.29
C GLN A 91 -7.95 -35.81 -12.86
N ARG A 92 -8.91 -35.97 -11.94
CA ARG A 92 -8.75 -36.78 -10.72
C ARG A 92 -10.11 -37.13 -10.14
#